data_AF-A0A6A4QX95-F1
#
_entry.id   AF-A0A6A4QX95-F1
#
_cell.length_a   1.000
_cell.length_b   1.000
_cell.length_c   1.000
_cell.angle_alpha   90.00
_cell.angle_beta   90.00
_cell.angle_gamma   90.00
#
_symmetry.space_group_name_H-M   'P 1'
#
loop_
_entity.id
_entity.type
_entity.pdbx_description
1 polymer ?
#
loop_
_entity_poly.entity_id
_entity_poly.type
_entity_poly.pdbx_seq_one_letter_code
_entity_poly.pdbx_strand_id
1 'polypeptide(L)' 'MEMGDLAENKLVNMVPAPCNLFGTVDLFILTPPSKLDSSMKEGVRIFTSLPSVAMLKFIEEMNTLNNHIYSLINNTT' A
#
# COMPACT_ATOMS: atom_id res chain seq x y z
N MET A 1 1.11 1.79 15.94
CA MET A 1 0.02 1.06 16.60
C MET A 1 0.37 -0.42 16.49
N GLU A 2 0.91 -1.00 17.56
CA GLU A 2 1.17 -2.45 17.59
C GLU A 2 -0.15 -3.16 17.86
N MET A 3 -0.73 -3.76 16.82
CA MET A 3 -1.88 -4.65 16.97
C MET A 3 -1.38 -5.94 17.64
N GLY A 4 -1.96 -6.26 18.79
CA GLY A 4 -1.47 -7.28 19.71
C GLY A 4 -1.28 -8.66 19.08
N ASP A 5 -0.16 -9.29 19.40
CA ASP A 5 0.07 -10.71 19.13
C ASP A 5 -1.04 -11.52 19.82
N LEU A 6 -1.80 -12.27 19.03
CA LEU A 6 -2.73 -13.28 19.55
C LEU A 6 -1.91 -14.50 19.98
N ALA A 7 -1.31 -14.41 21.18
CA ALA A 7 -0.64 -15.44 21.98
C ALA A 7 0.40 -16.38 21.29
N GLU A 8 0.06 -17.04 20.18
CA GLU A 8 0.89 -17.99 19.44
C GLU A 8 0.99 -17.68 17.92
N ASN A 9 0.14 -16.80 17.38
CA ASN A 9 0.16 -16.44 15.96
C ASN A 9 0.61 -14.99 15.77
N LYS A 10 1.78 -14.83 15.15
CA LYS A 10 2.27 -13.51 14.72
C LYS A 10 1.37 -12.95 13.63
N LEU A 11 0.98 -11.68 13.74
CA LEU A 11 0.27 -10.99 12.67
C LEU A 11 1.15 -10.92 11.42
N VAL A 12 0.78 -11.67 10.37
CA VAL A 12 1.53 -11.73 9.10
C VAL A 12 1.05 -10.73 8.06
N ASN A 13 -0.21 -10.30 8.14
CA ASN A 13 -0.80 -9.37 7.19
C ASN A 13 -1.96 -8.60 7.84
N MET A 14 -2.09 -7.31 7.50
CA MET A 14 -3.20 -6.46 7.90
C MET A 14 -3.83 -5.90 6.63
N VAL A 15 -5.14 -6.08 6.46
CA VAL A 15 -5.90 -5.59 5.30
C VAL A 15 -7.11 -4.81 5.80
N PRO A 16 -7.29 -3.55 5.39
CA PRO A 16 -8.49 -2.79 5.73
C PRO A 16 -9.74 -3.49 5.17
N ALA A 17 -10.75 -3.70 6.02
CA ALA A 17 -12.00 -4.30 5.57
C ALA A 17 -12.78 -3.27 4.70
N PRO A 18 -13.43 -3.71 3.61
CA PRO A 18 -14.12 -2.83 2.65
C PRO A 18 -15.45 -2.24 3.17
N CYS A 19 -15.63 -2.07 4.48
CA CYS A 19 -16.88 -1.72 5.16
C CYS A 19 -17.35 -0.27 4.87
N ASN A 20 -17.84 0.00 3.66
CA ASN A 20 -18.19 1.34 3.13
C ASN A 20 -17.03 2.34 3.04
N LEU A 21 -15.81 1.88 3.30
CA LEU A 21 -14.57 2.67 3.28
C LEU A 21 -14.30 3.28 1.88
N PHE A 22 -14.66 2.54 0.83
CA PHE A 22 -14.51 2.97 -0.56
C PHE A 22 -15.66 3.86 -1.07
N GLY A 23 -16.68 4.12 -0.26
CA GLY A 23 -17.72 5.11 -0.55
C GLY A 23 -17.26 6.55 -0.32
N THR A 24 -16.13 6.75 0.35
CA THR A 24 -15.54 8.07 0.62
C THR A 24 -14.32 8.26 -0.28
N VAL A 25 -14.42 9.17 -1.26
CA VAL A 25 -13.35 9.47 -2.23
C VAL A 25 -12.14 10.19 -1.61
N ASP A 26 -12.25 10.64 -0.37
CA ASP A 26 -11.21 11.39 0.35
C ASP A 26 -10.34 10.52 1.29
N LEU A 27 -10.53 9.19 1.26
CA LEU A 27 -9.85 8.29 2.19
C LEU A 27 -8.65 7.60 1.54
N PHE A 28 -7.47 7.86 2.11
CA PHE A 28 -6.19 7.31 1.69
C PHE A 28 -5.53 6.58 2.85
N ILE A 29 -5.42 5.26 2.78
CA ILE A 29 -4.90 4.42 3.86
C ILE A 29 -3.56 3.83 3.45
N LEU A 30 -2.54 4.14 4.24
CA LEU A 30 -1.21 3.55 4.15
C LEU A 30 -1.08 2.40 5.15
N THR A 31 -0.66 1.24 4.66
CA THR A 31 -0.38 0.08 5.52
C THR A 31 0.98 -0.52 5.17
N PRO A 32 1.67 -1.14 6.15
CA PRO A 32 2.85 -1.92 5.85
C PRO A 32 2.50 -3.10 4.92
N PRO A 33 3.45 -3.58 4.12
CA PRO A 33 3.31 -4.76 3.28
C PRO A 33 3.15 -6.03 4.12
N SER A 34 2.72 -7.11 3.47
CA SER A 34 2.60 -8.42 4.12
C SER A 34 3.98 -8.88 4.57
N LYS A 35 4.09 -9.41 5.79
CA LYS A 35 5.35 -10.03 6.26
C LYS A 35 5.73 -11.27 5.44
N LEU A 36 4.80 -11.81 4.66
CA LEU A 36 5.03 -12.94 3.75
C LEU A 36 5.52 -12.51 2.36
N ASP A 37 5.44 -11.22 2.02
CA ASP A 37 5.86 -10.70 0.73
C ASP A 37 7.21 -10.01 0.83
N SER A 38 8.28 -10.76 0.54
CA SER A 38 9.65 -10.24 0.59
C SER A 38 9.97 -9.29 -0.57
N SER A 39 9.19 -9.30 -1.66
CA SER A 39 9.43 -8.42 -2.82
C SER A 39 9.09 -6.96 -2.51
N MET A 40 8.17 -6.75 -1.58
CA MET A 40 7.71 -5.44 -1.12
C MET A 40 8.37 -5.03 0.21
N LYS A 41 9.51 -5.64 0.58
CA LYS A 41 10.22 -5.30 1.83
C LYS A 41 10.52 -3.79 1.85
N GLU A 42 10.20 -3.15 2.97
CA GLU A 42 10.31 -1.68 3.17
C GLU A 42 9.43 -0.82 2.24
N GLY A 43 8.60 -1.45 1.40
CA GLY A 43 7.57 -0.78 0.64
C GLY A 43 6.36 -0.39 1.51
N VAL A 44 5.35 0.19 0.87
CA VAL A 44 4.08 0.56 1.49
C VAL A 44 2.93 0.19 0.58
N ARG A 45 1.80 -0.22 1.16
CA ARG A 45 0.56 -0.45 0.42
C ARG A 45 -0.40 0.70 0.61
N ILE A 46 -1.06 1.07 -0.47
CA ILE A 46 -2.05 2.15 -0.52
C ILE A 46 -3.43 1.52 -0.78
N PHE A 47 -4.39 1.82 0.09
CA PHE A 47 -5.81 1.56 -0.15
C PHE A 47 -6.52 2.90 -0.29
N THR A 48 -7.13 3.14 -1.44
CA THR A 48 -7.85 4.38 -1.75
C THR A 48 -9.06 4.08 -2.62
N SER A 49 -10.02 5.00 -2.64
CA SER A 49 -11.15 4.98 -3.56
C SER A 49 -11.18 6.27 -4.37
N LEU A 50 -11.35 6.14 -5.68
CA LEU A 50 -11.48 7.26 -6.60
C LEU A 50 -12.54 6.93 -7.64
N PRO A 51 -13.19 7.94 -8.24
CA PRO A 51 -13.96 7.74 -9.46
C PRO A 51 -13.11 7.03 -10.51
N SER A 52 -13.70 6.14 -11.31
CA SER A 52 -12.94 5.27 -12.23
C SER A 52 -11.98 6.03 -13.14
N VAL A 53 -12.37 7.21 -13.63
CA VAL A 53 -11.51 8.07 -14.47
C VAL A 53 -10.30 8.61 -13.69
N ALA A 54 -10.50 9.03 -12.45
CA ALA A 54 -9.41 9.53 -11.60
C ALA A 54 -8.47 8.40 -11.15
N MET A 55 -9.01 7.19 -10.92
CA MET A 55 -8.21 6.01 -10.59
C MET A 55 -7.20 5.66 -11.70
N LEU A 56 -7.58 5.82 -12.97
CA LEU A 56 -6.66 5.57 -14.10
C LEU A 56 -5.43 6.50 -14.04
N LYS A 57 -5.66 7.80 -13.86
CA LYS A 57 -4.59 8.78 -13.74
C LYS A 57 -3.74 8.55 -12.48
N PHE A 58 -4.38 8.21 -11.37
CA PHE A 58 -3.69 7.87 -10.14
C PHE A 58 -2.72 6.69 -10.32
N ILE A 59 -3.16 5.61 -10.99
CA ILE A 59 -2.30 4.44 -11.27
C ILE A 59 -1.10 4.86 -12.14
N GLU A 60 -1.31 5.68 -13.17
CA GLU A 60 -0.24 6.19 -14.03
C GLU A 60 0.82 6.99 -13.25
N GLU A 61 0.38 7.93 -12.42
CA GLU A 61 1.28 8.75 -11.60
C GLU A 61 2.04 7.90 -10.55
N MET A 62 1.36 6.95 -9.92
CA MET A 62 1.98 6.04 -8.95
C MET A 62 3.03 5.12 -9.60
N ASN A 63 2.76 4.61 -10.82
CA ASN A 63 3.74 3.82 -11.57
C ASN A 63 4.95 4.67 -11.97
N THR A 64 4.73 5.91 -12.38
CA THR A 64 5.80 6.86 -12.71
C THR A 64 6.69 7.13 -11.48
N LEU A 65 6.09 7.36 -10.31
CA LEU A 65 6.80 7.52 -9.04
C LEU A 65 7.62 6.26 -8.69
N ASN A 66 7.01 5.08 -8.82
CA ASN A 66 7.67 3.82 -8.50
C ASN A 66 8.91 3.60 -9.40
N ASN A 67 8.76 3.82 -10.71
CA ASN A 67 9.87 3.72 -11.67
C ASN A 67 10.99 4.73 -11.38
N HIS A 68 10.62 5.95 -11.00
CA HIS A 68 11.60 6.97 -10.63
C HIS A 68 12.41 6.57 -9.39
N ILE A 69 11.74 6.05 -8.35
CA ILE A 69 12.39 5.54 -7.14
C ILE A 69 13.32 4.37 -7.48
N TYR A 70 12.87 3.40 -8.29
CA TYR A 70 13.72 2.31 -8.73
C TYR A 70 14.96 2.79 -9.49
N SER A 71 14.81 3.78 -10.37
CA SER A 71 15.94 4.37 -11.09
C SER A 71 16.91 5.06 -10.13
N LEU A 72 16.43 5.80 -9.13
CA LEU A 72 17.28 6.45 -8.13
C LEU A 72 18.11 5.43 -7.36
N ILE A 73 17.46 4.38 -6.82
CA ILE A 73 18.13 3.33 -6.05
C ILE A 73 19.23 2.65 -6.87
N ASN A 74 18.92 2.29 -8.12
CA ASN A 74 19.85 1.54 -8.97
C ASN A 74 20.99 2.39 -9.55
N ASN A 75 20.84 3.71 -9.65
CA ASN A 75 21.86 4.62 -10.16
C ASN A 75 22.85 5.09 -9.07
N THR A 76 22.58 4.78 -7.79
CA THR A 76 23.46 5.11 -6.64
C THR A 76 24.37 3.96 -6.19
N THR A 77 24.40 2.86 -6.96
CA THR A 77 25.30 1.69 -6.79
C THR A 77 26.28 1.60 -7.94
#